data_AF-A0A3D2FNP7-F1
#
_entry.id   AF-A0A3D2FNP7-F1
#
_cell.length_a   1.000
_cell.length_b   1.000
_cell.length_c   1.000
_cell.angle_alpha   90.00
_cell.angle_beta   90.00
_cell.angle_gamma   90.00
#
_symmetry.space_group_name_H-M   'P 1'
#
loop_
_entity.id
_entity.type
_entity.pdbx_description
1 polymer ?
#
loop_
_entity_poly.entity_id
_entity_poly.type
_entity_poly.pdbx_seq_one_letter_code
_entity_poly.pdbx_strand_id
1 'polypeptide(L)'
;MDALNRIKFLEDRLHRLSEIGMALSTEKNTDRLFEMILEEAKAITRADGQTLYSMNKDGNLEFEIMRNDTMNINMGGTSGIEIPYYPVKLW
;
A
#
# COMPACT_ATOMS: atom_id res chain seq x y z
N MET A 1 -21.84 -16.51 -15.45
CA MET A 1 -21.18 -16.78 -14.16
C MET A 1 -22.24 -17.30 -13.22
N ASP A 2 -22.11 -18.53 -12.74
CA ASP A 2 -23.09 -19.17 -11.84
C ASP A 2 -23.15 -18.44 -10.48
N ALA A 3 -24.33 -18.36 -9.87
CA ALA A 3 -24.57 -17.59 -8.64
C ALA A 3 -23.72 -18.10 -7.47
N LEU A 4 -23.52 -19.42 -7.38
CA LEU A 4 -22.67 -20.06 -6.37
C LEU A 4 -21.21 -19.61 -6.50
N ASN A 5 -20.69 -19.52 -7.73
CA ASN A 5 -19.33 -19.03 -7.97
C ASN A 5 -19.15 -17.56 -7.56
N ARG A 6 -20.21 -16.74 -7.72
CA ARG A 6 -20.17 -15.33 -7.30
C ARG A 6 -20.18 -15.18 -5.78
N ILE A 7 -20.99 -15.99 -5.08
CA ILE A 7 -21.05 -15.99 -3.61
C ILE A 7 -19.69 -16.40 -3.04
N LYS A 8 -19.13 -17.52 -3.51
CA LYS A 8 -17.81 -18.00 -3.10
C LYS A 8 -16.72 -16.95 -3.30
N PHE A 9 -16.70 -16.30 -4.47
CA PHE A 9 -15.76 -15.22 -4.75
C PHE A 9 -15.88 -14.04 -3.78
N LEU A 10 -17.10 -13.67 -3.37
CA LEU A 10 -17.31 -12.57 -2.42
C LEU A 10 -16.92 -12.96 -1.00
N GLU A 11 -17.22 -14.20 -0.57
CA GLU A 11 -16.79 -14.74 0.72
C GLU A 11 -15.26 -14.74 0.82
N ASP A 12 -14.56 -15.22 -0.22
CA ASP A 12 -13.10 -15.22 -0.27
C ASP A 12 -12.52 -13.79 -0.14
N ARG A 13 -13.16 -12.80 -0.80
CA ARG A 13 -12.73 -11.39 -0.67
C ARG A 13 -12.98 -10.82 0.72
N LEU A 14 -14.10 -11.15 1.36
CA LEU A 14 -14.41 -10.70 2.71
C LEU A 14 -13.44 -11.29 3.72
N HIS A 15 -13.14 -12.59 3.62
CA HIS A 15 -12.14 -13.23 4.47
C HIS A 15 -10.77 -12.57 4.31
N ARG A 16 -10.31 -12.36 3.08
CA ARG A 16 -9.02 -11.71 2.82
C ARG A 16 -8.96 -10.30 3.39
N LEU A 17 -10.03 -9.50 3.23
CA LEU A 17 -10.12 -8.16 3.83
C LEU A 17 -10.06 -8.20 5.36
N SER A 18 -10.71 -9.19 5.99
CA SER A 18 -10.67 -9.36 7.44
C SER A 18 -9.27 -9.74 7.93
N GLU A 19 -8.58 -10.64 7.24
CA GLU A 19 -7.20 -11.03 7.56
C GLU A 19 -6.24 -9.84 7.45
N ILE A 20 -6.36 -9.05 6.37
CA ILE A 20 -5.60 -7.82 6.18
C ILE A 20 -5.86 -6.86 7.34
N GLY A 21 -7.13 -6.58 7.66
CA GLY A 21 -7.50 -5.69 8.75
C GLY A 21 -6.93 -6.13 10.10
N MET A 22 -6.97 -7.44 10.38
CA MET A 22 -6.34 -8.02 11.58
C MET A 22 -4.83 -7.80 11.59
N ALA A 23 -4.13 -8.17 10.53
CA ALA A 23 -2.68 -8.05 10.44
C ALA A 23 -2.23 -6.59 10.61
N LEU A 24 -2.90 -5.67 9.93
CA LEU A 24 -2.69 -4.22 10.06
C LEU A 24 -2.95 -3.72 11.49
N SER A 25 -3.97 -4.24 12.18
CA SER A 25 -4.29 -3.81 13.55
C SER A 25 -3.25 -4.23 14.60
N THR A 26 -2.47 -5.28 14.30
CA THR A 26 -1.48 -5.84 15.21
C THR A 26 -0.07 -5.31 14.98
N GLU A 27 0.20 -4.77 13.79
CA GLU A 27 1.52 -4.25 13.43
C GLU A 27 1.76 -2.90 14.11
N LYS A 28 2.93 -2.76 14.75
CA LYS A 28 3.35 -1.56 15.49
C LYS A 28 4.42 -0.77 14.75
N ASN A 29 5.13 -1.41 13.82
CA ASN A 29 6.11 -0.77 12.97
C ASN A 29 5.41 -0.08 11.80
N THR A 30 5.48 1.25 11.77
CA THR A 30 4.83 2.07 10.74
C THR A 30 5.27 1.72 9.32
N ASP A 31 6.56 1.48 9.09
CA ASP A 31 7.09 1.16 7.75
C ASP A 31 6.53 -0.17 7.25
N ARG A 32 6.48 -1.18 8.11
CA ARG A 32 5.86 -2.47 7.79
C ARG A 32 4.37 -2.34 7.55
N LEU A 33 3.69 -1.54 8.36
CA LEU A 33 2.27 -1.27 8.18
C LEU A 33 2.00 -0.63 6.81
N PHE A 34 2.78 0.38 6.43
CA PHE A 34 2.69 1.03 5.13
C PHE A 34 2.95 0.08 3.97
N GLU A 35 3.96 -0.79 4.07
CA GLU A 35 4.22 -1.80 3.06
C GLU A 35 3.09 -2.81 2.93
N MET A 36 2.54 -3.29 4.05
CA MET A 36 1.39 -4.19 4.03
C MET A 36 0.18 -3.54 3.35
N ILE A 37 -0.09 -2.26 3.63
CA ILE A 37 -1.18 -1.51 2.98
C ILE A 37 -0.95 -1.45 1.46
N LEU A 38 0.26 -1.11 1.02
CA LEU A 38 0.57 -0.98 -0.40
C LEU A 38 0.51 -2.32 -1.13
N GLU A 39 1.04 -3.39 -0.55
CA GLU A 39 1.03 -4.74 -1.14
C GLU A 39 -0.41 -5.24 -1.34
N GLU A 40 -1.28 -4.97 -0.36
CA GLU A 40 -2.69 -5.35 -0.46
C GLU A 40 -3.47 -4.46 -1.43
N ALA A 41 -3.20 -3.15 -1.45
CA ALA A 41 -3.76 -2.24 -2.44
C ALA A 41 -3.36 -2.66 -3.86
N LYS A 42 -2.10 -3.05 -4.07
CA LYS A 42 -1.59 -3.61 -5.33
C LYS A 42 -2.31 -4.89 -5.71
N ALA A 43 -2.48 -5.84 -4.77
CA ALA A 43 -3.17 -7.10 -5.04
C ALA A 43 -4.64 -6.88 -5.50
N ILE A 44 -5.32 -5.88 -4.93
CA ILE A 44 -6.70 -5.54 -5.27
C ILE A 44 -6.79 -4.80 -6.62
N THR A 45 -5.91 -3.82 -6.85
CA THR A 45 -5.98 -2.91 -8.00
C THR A 45 -5.23 -3.42 -9.23
N ARG A 46 -4.30 -4.35 -9.05
CA ARG A 46 -3.33 -4.80 -10.05
C ARG A 46 -2.48 -3.64 -10.60
N ALA A 47 -2.20 -2.63 -9.76
CA ALA A 47 -1.38 -1.50 -10.13
C ALA A 47 0.11 -1.89 -10.24
N ASP A 48 0.79 -1.35 -11.25
CA ASP A 48 2.25 -1.50 -11.44
C ASP A 48 3.04 -0.55 -10.51
N GLY A 49 2.55 0.68 -10.35
CA GLY A 49 3.14 1.70 -9.48
C GLY A 49 2.37 1.86 -8.16
N GLN A 50 3.10 2.04 -7.07
CA GLN A 50 2.57 2.33 -5.74
C GLN A 50 3.40 3.45 -5.11
N THR A 51 2.75 4.42 -4.49
CA THR A 51 3.43 5.47 -3.73
C THR A 51 2.61 5.79 -2.50
N LEU A 52 3.27 5.90 -1.36
CA LEU A 52 2.67 6.36 -0.11
C LEU A 52 3.28 7.69 0.28
N TYR A 53 2.41 8.62 0.65
CA TYR A 53 2.79 9.94 1.11
C TYR A 53 2.30 10.16 2.54
N SER A 54 3.11 10.84 3.34
CA SER A 54 2.67 11.46 4.60
C SER A 54 2.53 12.96 4.40
N MET A 55 1.66 13.59 5.19
CA MET A 55 1.57 15.05 5.20
C MET A 55 2.52 15.60 6.26
N ASN A 56 3.42 16.50 5.85
CA ASN A 56 4.33 17.15 6.76
C ASN A 56 3.70 18.37 7.44
N LYS A 57 4.45 18.99 8.36
CA LYS A 57 3.96 20.13 9.18
C LYS A 57 3.58 21.36 8.34
N ASP A 58 4.18 21.50 7.16
CA ASP A 58 3.93 22.61 6.25
C ASP A 58 2.76 22.32 5.29
N GLY A 59 2.12 21.15 5.40
CA GLY A 59 1.02 20.71 4.54
C GLY A 59 1.47 20.12 3.19
N ASN A 60 2.76 19.86 3.01
CA ASN A 60 3.29 19.20 1.82
C ASN A 60 3.26 17.67 1.99
N LEU A 61 3.23 16.96 0.88
CA LEU A 61 3.29 15.50 0.82
C LEU A 61 4.74 15.02 0.77
N GLU A 62 5.22 14.42 1.84
CA GLU A 62 6.50 13.73 1.90
C GLU A 62 6.37 12.31 1.36
N PHE A 63 7.36 11.87 0.59
CA PHE A 63 7.40 10.50 0.07
C PHE A 63 7.85 9.54 1.18
N GLU A 64 6.99 8.58 1.53
CA GLU A 64 7.32 7.53 2.51
C GLU A 64 7.76 6.24 1.81
N ILE A 65 7.08 5.87 0.71
CA ILE A 65 7.38 4.68 -0.08
C ILE A 65 7.15 5.00 -1.55
N MET A 66 8.06 4.58 -2.43
CA MET A 66 7.91 4.63 -3.88
C MET A 66 8.30 3.29 -4.49
N ARG A 67 7.35 2.62 -5.15
CA ARG A 67 7.55 1.32 -5.80
C ARG A 67 7.01 1.32 -7.22
N ASN A 68 7.73 0.67 -8.11
CA ASN A 68 7.27 0.34 -9.46
C ASN A 68 7.93 -0.99 -9.89
N ASP A 69 7.10 -1.99 -10.21
CA ASP A 69 7.60 -3.33 -10.54
C ASP A 69 8.34 -3.33 -11.88
N THR A 70 7.72 -2.77 -12.93
CA THR A 70 8.26 -2.77 -14.29
C THR A 70 9.60 -2.04 -14.40
N MET A 71 9.77 -0.95 -13.64
CA MET A 71 10.99 -0.13 -13.60
C MET A 71 11.98 -0.59 -12.52
N ASN A 72 11.65 -1.64 -11.75
CA ASN A 72 12.45 -2.14 -10.63
C ASN A 72 12.81 -1.04 -9.61
N ILE A 73 11.84 -0.19 -9.28
CA ILE A 73 11.97 0.87 -8.27
C ILE A 73 11.40 0.34 -6.95
N ASN A 74 12.20 0.43 -5.88
CA ASN A 74 11.77 0.19 -4.51
C ASN A 74 12.57 1.12 -3.59
N MET A 75 11.91 2.15 -3.07
CA MET A 75 12.52 3.19 -2.24
C MET A 75 11.59 3.52 -1.06
N GLY A 76 12.17 3.97 0.05
CA GLY A 76 11.46 4.26 1.29
C GLY A 76 11.01 3.03 2.06
N GLY A 77 10.24 3.24 3.12
CA GLY A 77 9.78 2.18 4.02
C GLY A 77 10.91 1.28 4.52
N THR A 78 10.70 -0.04 4.49
CA THR A 78 11.67 -1.01 5.01
C THR A 78 12.84 -1.28 4.05
N SER A 79 12.80 -0.76 2.82
CA SER A 79 13.93 -0.85 1.89
C SER A 79 15.15 -0.06 2.37
N GLY A 80 14.92 1.01 3.16
CA GLY A 80 15.96 1.93 3.62
C GLY A 80 16.62 2.75 2.51
N ILE A 81 16.17 2.63 1.25
CA ILE A 81 16.68 3.41 0.13
C ILE A 81 16.02 4.78 0.15
N GLU A 82 16.81 5.84 0.23
CA GLU A 82 16.33 7.22 0.25
C GLU A 82 15.56 7.57 -1.03
N ILE A 83 14.47 8.33 -0.89
CA ILE A 83 13.70 8.86 -2.01
C ILE A 83 14.24 10.25 -2.36
N PRO A 84 14.90 10.44 -3.52
CA PRO A 84 15.62 11.68 -3.85
C PRO A 84 14.70 12.77 -4.41
N TYR A 85 13.44 12.82 -3.97
CA TYR A 85 12.43 13.76 -4.47
C TYR A 85 11.96 14.68 -3.35
N TYR A 86 11.81 15.96 -3.68
CA TYR A 86 11.28 16.95 -2.75
C TYR A 86 9.79 16.71 -2.47
N PRO A 87 9.29 17.13 -1.30
CA PRO A 87 7.88 17.03 -0.96
C PRO A 87 6.98 17.71 -2.00
N VAL A 88 5.83 17.11 -2.29
CA VAL A 88 4.86 17.62 -3.27
C VAL A 88 3.87 18.57 -2.57
N LYS A 89 3.70 19.79 -3.08
CA LYS A 89 2.71 20.72 -2.56
C LYS A 89 1.29 20.24 -2.87
N LEU A 90 0.42 20.15 -1.86
CA LEU A 90 -0.92 19.59 -2.01
C LEU A 90 -1.94 20.59 -2.60
N TRP A 91 -1.82 21.88 -2.28
CA TRP A 91 -2.60 23.00 -2.84
C TRP A 91 -1.88 24.34 -2.65
#